data_AF-A0A7J3NNK9-F1
#
_entry.id   AF-A0A7J3NNK9-F1
#
_cell.length_a   1.000
_cell.length_b   1.000
_cell.length_c   1.000
_cell.angle_alpha   90.00
_cell.angle_beta   90.00
_cell.angle_gamma   90.00
#
_symmetry.space_group_name_H-M   'P 1'
#
loop_
_entity.id
_entity.type
_entity.pdbx_description
1 polymer ?
#
loop_
_entity_poly.entity_id
_entity_poly.type
_entity_poly.pdbx_seq_one_letter_code
_entity_poly.pdbx_strand_id
1 'polypeptide(L)'
;MKWCFSVVGGVPVGDGYPVRLMAIMNLGPESFYKGSVFTDEKEIERYALMVEKEGASFLDVGGASSAPPEIYDVRPVPENEELERVVRAVKLLRDVTSLPISIDTRRASVAEAALKEGAEIINDVSGFKEDKRMASIAADFDASCILMATIKKPGDARSIAEVRNALKESIRLAEAAGVSPEKIVVDPGIGFGKPYECDLELLRGLRRLKVLRKPLLVGVSRKHFIGCILGLPKPADRLIGSLAATAVAVYNGADIIRTHDVVETRQAALVAQAISDLRTKVVERGNYFAFDLSWLVDDVSDVEELMGMISVSEAGSKLMSEKGIHRVILLGNVPTPAALALKQHLLSAGGEAATPHGAIDFKVEKCNLLIMATLKQILSIIPKLKINAFDLPIIADLLTECLE
;
A
#
# COMPACT_ATOMS: atom_id res chain seq x y z
N MET A 1 8.94 17.10 11.36
CA MET A 1 8.51 17.16 9.94
C MET A 1 7.74 15.88 9.60
N LYS A 2 6.61 15.91 8.88
CA LYS A 2 5.83 14.68 8.54
C LYS A 2 6.37 14.05 7.25
N TRP A 3 6.58 12.73 7.23
CA TRP A 3 7.23 12.04 6.12
C TRP A 3 6.26 11.78 4.96
N CYS A 4 5.09 11.20 5.27
CA CYS A 4 3.91 11.08 4.40
C CYS A 4 2.80 11.99 4.92
N PHE A 5 2.36 12.98 4.13
CA PHE A 5 1.31 13.91 4.54
C PHE A 5 0.58 14.52 3.33
N SER A 6 -0.74 14.62 3.44
CA SER A 6 -1.61 15.35 2.50
C SER A 6 -2.80 15.97 3.25
N VAL A 7 -3.40 17.02 2.68
CA VAL A 7 -4.69 17.58 3.08
C VAL A 7 -5.69 17.26 1.96
N VAL A 8 -6.58 16.31 2.23
CA VAL A 8 -7.53 15.75 1.26
C VAL A 8 -8.91 16.32 1.58
N GLY A 9 -9.51 17.12 0.70
CA GLY A 9 -10.80 17.77 0.97
C GLY A 9 -10.83 18.50 2.34
N GLY A 10 -9.74 19.21 2.66
CA GLY A 10 -9.58 19.88 3.97
C GLY A 10 -9.21 18.98 5.16
N VAL A 11 -9.24 17.65 5.00
CA VAL A 11 -8.92 16.70 6.08
C VAL A 11 -7.43 16.30 6.01
N PRO A 12 -6.66 16.49 7.09
CA PRO A 12 -5.27 16.05 7.11
C PRO A 12 -5.15 14.54 7.26
N VAL A 13 -4.30 13.94 6.43
CA VAL A 13 -4.07 12.49 6.28
C VAL A 13 -2.56 12.19 6.30
N GLY A 14 -2.18 11.05 6.87
CA GLY A 14 -0.81 10.56 6.91
C GLY A 14 -0.20 10.64 8.31
N ASP A 15 1.10 10.82 8.38
CA ASP A 15 1.86 10.66 9.62
C ASP A 15 1.42 11.64 10.71
N GLY A 16 1.24 11.12 11.93
CA GLY A 16 0.78 11.91 13.07
C GLY A 16 -0.69 12.33 12.96
N TYR A 17 -1.49 11.68 12.10
CA TYR A 17 -2.94 11.76 12.08
C TYR A 17 -3.57 10.37 12.25
N PRO A 18 -4.80 10.27 12.76
CA PRO A 18 -5.51 9.00 12.81
C PRO A 18 -5.75 8.46 11.39
N VAL A 19 -5.79 7.14 11.26
CA VAL A 19 -6.26 6.51 10.02
C VAL A 19 -7.67 7.00 9.72
N ARG A 20 -7.88 7.45 8.49
CA ARG A 20 -9.17 7.98 8.04
C ARG A 20 -10.00 6.90 7.38
N LEU A 21 -11.31 7.06 7.44
CA LEU A 21 -12.26 6.15 6.80
C LEU A 21 -12.97 6.86 5.66
N MET A 22 -13.02 6.21 4.51
CA MET A 22 -13.77 6.66 3.35
C MET A 22 -14.96 5.71 3.14
N ALA A 23 -16.16 6.22 3.37
CA ALA A 23 -17.39 5.45 3.22
C ALA A 23 -17.79 5.36 1.73
N ILE A 24 -18.21 4.17 1.30
CA ILE A 24 -18.59 3.90 -0.10
C ILE A 24 -20.09 4.11 -0.29
N MET A 25 -20.46 5.03 -1.18
CA MET A 25 -21.83 5.21 -1.67
C MET A 25 -21.88 4.89 -3.17
N ASN A 26 -22.51 3.78 -3.53
CA ASN A 26 -22.77 3.46 -4.94
C ASN A 26 -24.18 3.91 -5.31
N LEU A 27 -24.32 4.56 -6.48
CA LEU A 27 -25.62 5.02 -6.99
C LEU A 27 -26.20 4.07 -8.05
N GLY A 28 -25.37 3.13 -8.52
CA GLY A 28 -25.72 2.22 -9.60
C GLY A 28 -26.11 0.82 -9.13
N PRO A 29 -27.21 0.23 -9.66
CA PRO A 29 -27.60 -1.14 -9.35
C PRO A 29 -26.54 -2.17 -9.78
N GLU A 30 -25.63 -1.83 -10.70
CA GLU A 30 -24.55 -2.68 -11.15
C GLU A 30 -23.42 -2.87 -10.12
N SER A 31 -23.46 -2.18 -8.96
CA SER A 31 -22.49 -2.44 -7.89
C SER A 31 -22.53 -3.89 -7.41
N PHE A 32 -21.34 -4.46 -7.17
CA PHE A 32 -21.18 -5.86 -6.73
C PHE A 32 -21.69 -6.11 -5.31
N TYR A 33 -21.81 -5.06 -4.49
CA TYR A 33 -22.35 -5.15 -3.14
C TYR A 33 -23.63 -4.32 -3.00
N LYS A 34 -24.77 -5.02 -3.03
CA LYS A 34 -26.11 -4.41 -3.01
C LYS A 34 -26.42 -3.59 -1.76
N GLY A 35 -25.78 -3.88 -0.62
CA GLY A 35 -25.99 -3.11 0.62
C GLY A 35 -25.36 -1.71 0.61
N SER A 36 -24.75 -1.29 -0.50
CA SER A 36 -24.18 0.04 -0.70
C SER A 36 -24.79 0.80 -1.87
N VAL A 37 -25.90 0.29 -2.44
CA VAL A 37 -26.60 0.92 -3.58
C VAL A 37 -27.73 1.80 -3.04
N PHE A 38 -27.70 3.09 -3.38
CA PHE A 38 -28.69 4.06 -2.95
C PHE A 38 -29.27 4.77 -4.18
N THR A 39 -30.58 4.63 -4.39
CA THR A 39 -31.25 5.18 -5.59
C THR A 39 -32.25 6.28 -5.26
N ASP A 40 -32.74 6.33 -4.02
CA ASP A 40 -33.65 7.37 -3.53
C ASP A 40 -32.89 8.48 -2.78
N GLU A 41 -33.34 9.73 -2.92
CA GLU A 41 -32.69 10.89 -2.27
C GLU A 41 -32.68 10.75 -0.75
N LYS A 42 -33.78 10.27 -0.15
CA LYS A 42 -33.84 10.10 1.31
C LYS A 42 -32.90 9.00 1.80
N GLU A 43 -32.65 7.98 0.97
CA GLU A 43 -31.67 6.94 1.30
C GLU A 43 -30.24 7.49 1.24
N ILE A 44 -29.92 8.28 0.21
CA ILE A 44 -28.63 8.98 0.07
C ILE A 44 -28.37 9.89 1.27
N GLU A 45 -29.35 10.72 1.63
CA GLU A 45 -29.26 11.63 2.78
C GLU A 45 -29.03 10.88 4.09
N ARG A 46 -29.87 9.87 4.36
CA ARG A 46 -29.80 9.06 5.59
C ARG A 46 -28.46 8.36 5.69
N TYR A 47 -27.97 7.79 4.60
CA TYR A 47 -26.69 7.10 4.61
C TYR A 47 -25.53 8.06 4.89
N ALA A 48 -25.50 9.23 4.25
CA ALA A 48 -24.47 10.24 4.47
C ALA A 48 -24.40 10.71 5.94
N LEU A 49 -25.55 11.06 6.52
CA LEU A 49 -25.65 11.44 7.94
C LEU A 49 -25.26 10.29 8.88
N MET A 50 -25.62 9.05 8.52
CA MET A 50 -25.28 7.87 9.29
C MET A 50 -23.76 7.65 9.32
N VAL A 51 -23.10 7.61 8.16
CA VAL A 51 -21.65 7.34 8.10
C VAL A 51 -20.81 8.48 8.70
N GLU A 52 -21.27 9.72 8.59
CA GLU A 52 -20.69 10.87 9.30
C GLU A 52 -20.71 10.65 10.81
N LYS A 53 -21.86 10.23 11.36
CA LYS A 53 -22.00 9.90 12.79
C LYS A 53 -21.18 8.69 13.21
N GLU A 54 -21.01 7.71 12.32
CA GLU A 54 -20.20 6.51 12.55
C GLU A 54 -18.69 6.77 12.50
N GLY A 55 -18.28 7.97 12.05
CA GLY A 55 -16.90 8.44 12.06
C GLY A 55 -16.18 8.30 10.73
N ALA A 56 -16.89 8.25 9.61
CA ALA A 56 -16.30 8.47 8.30
C ALA A 56 -15.64 9.86 8.24
N SER A 57 -14.55 9.96 7.48
CA SER A 57 -13.85 11.22 7.21
C SER A 57 -14.09 11.70 5.79
N PHE A 58 -14.56 10.81 4.91
CA PHE A 58 -14.84 11.07 3.50
C PHE A 58 -16.06 10.27 3.08
N LEU A 59 -16.80 10.79 2.12
CA LEU A 59 -17.84 10.07 1.40
C LEU A 59 -17.43 9.91 -0.06
N ASP A 60 -17.31 8.67 -0.55
CA ASP A 60 -16.91 8.38 -1.92
C ASP A 60 -18.11 7.90 -2.74
N VAL A 61 -18.48 8.70 -3.73
CA VAL A 61 -19.70 8.56 -4.52
C VAL A 61 -19.36 8.01 -5.90
N GLY A 62 -19.88 6.82 -6.21
CA GLY A 62 -19.71 6.16 -7.51
C GLY A 62 -21.02 6.10 -8.29
N GLY A 63 -21.06 6.73 -9.48
CA GLY A 63 -22.20 6.68 -10.41
C GLY A 63 -22.23 5.44 -11.30
N ALA A 64 -21.07 4.83 -11.51
CA ALA A 64 -20.86 3.63 -12.31
C ALA A 64 -19.87 2.71 -11.58
N SER A 65 -20.17 1.42 -11.51
CA SER A 65 -19.25 0.44 -10.90
C SER A 65 -17.91 0.38 -11.65
N SER A 66 -16.82 0.64 -10.93
CA SER A 66 -15.44 0.43 -11.38
C SER A 66 -14.97 -1.02 -11.16
N ALA A 67 -15.80 -1.90 -10.58
CA ALA A 67 -15.38 -3.25 -10.24
C ALA A 67 -14.96 -4.08 -11.47
N PRO A 68 -13.94 -4.96 -11.36
CA PRO A 68 -13.45 -5.77 -12.47
C PRO A 68 -14.57 -6.62 -13.10
N PRO A 69 -14.95 -6.40 -14.37
CA PRO A 69 -16.07 -7.09 -15.00
C PRO A 69 -15.80 -8.59 -15.21
N GLU A 70 -14.53 -9.01 -15.21
CA GLU A 70 -14.17 -10.43 -15.29
C GLU A 70 -14.44 -11.19 -13.98
N ILE A 71 -14.61 -10.47 -12.87
CA ILE A 71 -14.85 -11.02 -11.53
C ILE A 71 -16.29 -10.80 -11.08
N TYR A 72 -16.83 -9.63 -11.41
CA TYR A 72 -18.15 -9.19 -11.01
C TYR A 72 -18.98 -8.97 -12.27
N ASP A 73 -20.19 -9.56 -12.36
CA ASP A 73 -21.09 -9.39 -13.50
C ASP A 73 -21.62 -7.95 -13.57
N VAL A 74 -20.78 -7.05 -14.10
CA VAL A 74 -20.97 -5.60 -14.14
C VAL A 74 -20.98 -5.17 -15.60
N ARG A 75 -21.98 -4.37 -15.97
CA ARG A 75 -22.12 -3.83 -17.32
C ARG A 75 -21.65 -2.38 -17.36
N PRO A 76 -21.02 -1.92 -18.46
CA PRO A 76 -20.68 -0.52 -18.65
C PRO A 76 -21.93 0.36 -18.59
N VAL A 77 -21.84 1.47 -17.86
CA VAL A 77 -22.89 2.49 -17.77
C VAL A 77 -22.58 3.61 -18.78
N PRO A 78 -23.58 4.08 -19.57
CA PRO A 78 -23.43 5.26 -20.42
C PRO A 78 -22.96 6.49 -19.65
N GLU A 79 -22.18 7.35 -20.29
CA GLU A 79 -21.61 8.55 -19.64
C GLU A 79 -22.66 9.53 -19.13
N ASN A 80 -23.72 9.76 -19.91
CA ASN A 80 -24.82 10.61 -19.51
C ASN A 80 -25.55 10.09 -18.26
N GLU A 81 -25.70 8.77 -18.14
CA GLU A 81 -26.35 8.14 -16.99
C GLU A 81 -25.50 8.23 -15.73
N GLU A 82 -24.19 7.97 -15.83
CA GLU A 82 -23.24 8.18 -14.71
C GLU A 82 -23.24 9.65 -14.27
N LEU A 83 -23.18 10.58 -15.22
CA LEU A 83 -23.17 12.02 -14.97
C LEU A 83 -24.43 12.45 -14.23
N GLU A 84 -25.62 12.05 -14.70
CA GLU A 84 -26.90 12.40 -14.07
C GLU A 84 -26.98 11.89 -12.62
N ARG A 85 -26.56 10.63 -12.38
CA ARG A 85 -26.53 10.04 -11.03
C ARG A 85 -25.63 10.84 -10.09
N VAL A 86 -24.39 11.09 -10.52
CA VAL A 86 -23.38 11.77 -9.70
C VAL A 86 -23.78 13.21 -9.42
N VAL A 87 -24.12 13.99 -10.44
CA VAL A 87 -24.50 15.42 -10.29
C VAL A 87 -25.67 15.57 -9.33
N ARG A 88 -26.71 14.72 -9.47
CA ARG A 88 -27.86 14.72 -8.56
C ARG A 88 -27.44 14.44 -7.12
N ALA A 89 -26.63 13.41 -6.90
CA ALA A 89 -26.22 13.02 -5.56
C ALA A 89 -25.31 14.07 -4.90
N VAL A 90 -24.31 14.61 -5.61
CA VAL A 90 -23.39 15.62 -5.06
C VAL A 90 -24.14 16.88 -4.67
N LYS A 91 -25.04 17.36 -5.53
CA LYS A 91 -25.86 18.54 -5.26
C LYS A 91 -26.72 18.38 -4.01
N LEU A 92 -27.27 17.18 -3.80
CA LEU A 92 -28.04 16.84 -2.60
C LEU A 92 -27.13 16.82 -1.36
N LEU A 93 -26.00 16.11 -1.45
CA LEU A 93 -25.11 15.84 -0.32
C LEU A 93 -24.43 17.09 0.25
N ARG A 94 -24.15 18.08 -0.61
CA ARG A 94 -23.53 19.35 -0.22
C ARG A 94 -24.25 20.04 0.95
N ASP A 95 -25.58 19.96 0.98
CA ASP A 95 -26.41 20.63 1.98
C ASP A 95 -26.79 19.70 3.16
N VAL A 96 -26.32 18.45 3.14
CA VAL A 96 -26.74 17.37 4.07
C VAL A 96 -25.64 16.93 5.01
N THR A 97 -24.39 16.84 4.53
CA THR A 97 -23.25 16.36 5.32
C THR A 97 -22.09 17.34 5.28
N SER A 98 -21.27 17.36 6.33
CA SER A 98 -20.02 18.12 6.35
C SER A 98 -18.81 17.33 5.83
N LEU A 99 -19.01 16.06 5.47
CA LEU A 99 -17.94 15.23 4.93
C LEU A 99 -17.51 15.72 3.54
N PRO A 100 -16.21 15.87 3.27
CA PRO A 100 -15.73 16.12 1.92
C PRO A 100 -16.12 14.97 0.99
N ILE A 101 -16.62 15.35 -0.18
CA ILE A 101 -17.18 14.43 -1.17
C ILE A 101 -16.11 14.07 -2.20
N SER A 102 -15.85 12.77 -2.32
CA SER A 102 -15.02 12.15 -3.35
C SER A 102 -15.89 11.54 -4.44
N ILE A 103 -15.42 11.62 -5.69
CA ILE A 103 -16.09 11.07 -6.87
C ILE A 103 -15.25 9.95 -7.45
N ASP A 104 -15.78 8.72 -7.42
CA ASP A 104 -15.18 7.54 -8.03
C ASP A 104 -15.55 7.52 -9.52
N THR A 105 -14.68 8.10 -10.35
CA THR A 105 -14.88 8.15 -11.80
C THR A 105 -13.56 8.18 -12.57
N ARG A 106 -13.61 7.65 -13.79
CA ARG A 106 -12.51 7.66 -14.78
C ARG A 106 -12.74 8.69 -15.89
N ARG A 107 -13.87 9.39 -15.87
CA ARG A 107 -14.33 10.29 -16.95
C ARG A 107 -14.20 11.72 -16.50
N ALA A 108 -13.41 12.52 -17.20
CA ALA A 108 -13.13 13.87 -16.74
C ALA A 108 -14.35 14.79 -16.84
N SER A 109 -15.28 14.53 -17.76
CA SER A 109 -16.59 15.21 -17.83
C SER A 109 -17.44 15.02 -16.58
N VAL A 110 -17.49 13.80 -16.04
CA VAL A 110 -18.21 13.48 -14.80
C VAL A 110 -17.54 14.15 -13.61
N ALA A 111 -16.21 14.06 -13.51
CA ALA A 111 -15.44 14.72 -12.46
C ALA A 111 -15.65 16.25 -12.48
N GLU A 112 -15.52 16.89 -13.64
CA GLU A 112 -15.72 18.33 -13.80
C GLU A 112 -17.13 18.77 -13.40
N ALA A 113 -18.16 18.02 -13.80
CA ALA A 113 -19.54 18.32 -13.43
C ALA A 113 -19.76 18.19 -11.91
N ALA A 114 -19.20 17.15 -11.30
CA ALA A 114 -19.32 16.93 -9.86
C ALA A 114 -18.58 17.99 -9.03
N LEU A 115 -17.39 18.40 -9.45
CA LEU A 115 -16.62 19.48 -8.81
C LEU A 115 -17.38 20.81 -8.86
N LYS A 116 -18.06 21.13 -9.98
CA LYS A 116 -18.93 22.32 -10.08
C LYS A 116 -20.09 22.33 -9.09
N GLU A 117 -20.58 21.15 -8.70
CA GLU A 117 -21.68 21.01 -7.74
C GLU A 117 -21.22 20.94 -6.28
N GLY A 118 -19.90 20.86 -6.02
CA GLY A 118 -19.33 20.92 -4.68
C GLY A 118 -18.56 19.69 -4.23
N ALA A 119 -18.25 18.75 -5.14
CA ALA A 119 -17.25 17.73 -4.82
C ALA A 119 -15.85 18.36 -4.65
N GLU A 120 -15.00 17.72 -3.84
CA GLU A 120 -13.66 18.25 -3.49
C GLU A 120 -12.52 17.30 -3.85
N ILE A 121 -12.84 16.02 -4.08
CA ILE A 121 -11.87 14.94 -4.27
C ILE A 121 -12.23 14.15 -5.54
N ILE A 122 -11.24 13.87 -6.38
CA ILE A 122 -11.34 12.92 -7.50
C ILE A 122 -10.68 11.60 -7.07
N ASN A 123 -11.42 10.50 -7.14
CA ASN A 123 -10.89 9.15 -6.98
C ASN A 123 -10.87 8.46 -8.35
N ASP A 124 -9.69 8.40 -8.97
CA ASP A 124 -9.53 7.86 -10.33
C ASP A 124 -8.74 6.55 -10.31
N VAL A 125 -9.45 5.45 -10.53
CA VAL A 125 -8.84 4.11 -10.60
C VAL A 125 -7.93 3.93 -11.83
N SER A 126 -7.99 4.82 -12.82
CA SER A 126 -7.03 4.83 -13.95
C SER A 126 -5.73 5.56 -13.62
N GLY A 127 -5.68 6.30 -12.51
CA GLY A 127 -4.53 7.08 -12.09
C GLY A 127 -4.18 8.21 -13.07
N PHE A 128 -5.20 8.91 -13.61
CA PHE A 128 -5.12 9.96 -14.61
C PHE A 128 -4.61 9.52 -15.99
N LYS A 129 -4.74 8.22 -16.32
CA LYS A 129 -4.21 7.66 -17.58
C LYS A 129 -5.27 7.40 -18.65
N GLU A 130 -6.54 7.29 -18.27
CA GLU A 130 -7.62 7.01 -19.22
C GLU A 130 -8.11 8.30 -19.92
N ASP A 131 -8.62 9.28 -19.18
CA ASP A 131 -8.98 10.61 -19.71
C ASP A 131 -7.87 11.64 -19.44
N LYS A 132 -7.20 12.08 -20.50
CA LYS A 132 -6.07 13.03 -20.43
C LYS A 132 -6.43 14.39 -19.84
N ARG A 133 -7.71 14.76 -19.78
CA ARG A 133 -8.17 16.03 -19.17
C ARG A 133 -8.30 15.95 -17.67
N MET A 134 -8.28 14.74 -17.07
CA MET A 134 -8.56 14.56 -15.65
C MET A 134 -7.57 15.32 -14.76
N ALA A 135 -6.27 15.25 -15.08
CA ALA A 135 -5.23 15.91 -14.29
C ALA A 135 -5.35 17.44 -14.33
N SER A 136 -5.67 18.04 -15.49
CA SER A 136 -5.86 19.49 -15.61
C SER A 136 -7.13 19.94 -14.89
N ILE A 137 -8.22 19.16 -14.98
CA ILE A 137 -9.46 19.46 -14.23
C ILE A 137 -9.20 19.42 -12.72
N ALA A 138 -8.44 18.43 -12.23
CA ALA A 138 -8.06 18.39 -10.82
C ALA A 138 -7.29 19.66 -10.39
N ALA A 139 -6.38 20.15 -11.22
CA ALA A 139 -5.62 21.37 -10.95
C ALA A 139 -6.49 22.65 -11.02
N ASP A 140 -7.32 22.77 -12.06
CA ASP A 140 -8.17 23.95 -12.30
C ASP A 140 -9.18 24.19 -11.17
N PHE A 141 -9.68 23.12 -10.55
CA PHE A 141 -10.60 23.16 -9.42
C PHE A 141 -9.90 23.11 -8.06
N ASP A 142 -8.57 23.04 -8.02
CA ASP A 142 -7.78 22.85 -6.80
C ASP A 142 -8.26 21.62 -6.00
N ALA A 143 -8.67 20.56 -6.70
CA ALA A 143 -9.23 19.35 -6.12
C ALA A 143 -8.13 18.45 -5.55
N SER A 144 -8.48 17.67 -4.53
CA SER A 144 -7.62 16.56 -4.09
C SER A 144 -7.78 15.36 -5.02
N CYS A 145 -6.75 14.52 -5.13
CA CYS A 145 -6.83 13.33 -5.98
C CYS A 145 -6.31 12.07 -5.29
N ILE A 146 -7.03 10.97 -5.52
CA ILE A 146 -6.64 9.61 -5.16
C ILE A 146 -6.31 8.90 -6.47
N LEU A 147 -5.06 8.47 -6.61
CA LEU A 147 -4.52 7.90 -7.84
C LEU A 147 -4.24 6.41 -7.63
N MET A 148 -5.02 5.55 -8.29
CA MET A 148 -4.79 4.10 -8.22
C MET A 148 -3.68 3.66 -9.19
N ALA A 149 -2.91 2.66 -8.78
CA ALA A 149 -1.85 2.06 -9.58
C ALA A 149 -2.43 1.34 -10.83
N THR A 150 -2.20 1.95 -11.99
CA THR A 150 -2.63 1.45 -13.30
C THR A 150 -1.51 1.61 -14.31
N ILE A 151 -1.17 0.56 -15.07
CA ILE A 151 -0.16 0.62 -16.14
C ILE A 151 -0.84 0.93 -17.48
N LYS A 152 -1.81 0.09 -17.86
CA LYS A 152 -2.64 0.20 -19.06
C LYS A 152 -4.12 0.12 -18.74
N LYS A 153 -4.51 -0.79 -17.85
CA LYS A 153 -5.88 -0.95 -17.37
C LYS A 153 -5.93 -1.10 -15.85
N PRO A 154 -6.97 -0.59 -15.18
CA PRO A 154 -7.14 -0.77 -13.74
C PRO A 154 -6.94 -2.23 -13.31
N GLY A 155 -6.03 -2.44 -12.34
CA GLY A 155 -5.74 -3.77 -11.79
C GLY A 155 -4.62 -4.58 -12.46
N ASP A 156 -3.91 -4.01 -13.44
CA ASP A 156 -2.87 -4.74 -14.18
C ASP A 156 -1.48 -4.75 -13.54
N ALA A 157 -1.21 -3.90 -12.54
CA ALA A 157 0.01 -3.95 -11.75
C ALA A 157 -0.06 -5.10 -10.71
N ARG A 158 0.90 -6.02 -10.77
CA ARG A 158 0.89 -7.30 -10.03
C ARG A 158 1.96 -7.42 -8.95
N SER A 159 3.02 -6.61 -9.02
CA SER A 159 4.09 -6.58 -8.00
C SER A 159 4.21 -5.21 -7.34
N ILE A 160 4.86 -5.14 -6.18
CA ILE A 160 5.18 -3.86 -5.51
C ILE A 160 5.99 -2.93 -6.43
N ALA A 161 6.92 -3.48 -7.21
CA ALA A 161 7.74 -2.69 -8.14
C ALA A 161 6.91 -2.07 -9.28
N GLU A 162 6.01 -2.87 -9.88
CA GLU A 162 5.08 -2.39 -10.91
C GLU A 162 4.11 -1.34 -10.36
N VAL A 163 3.53 -1.60 -9.18
CA VAL A 163 2.64 -0.65 -8.49
C VAL A 163 3.38 0.66 -8.21
N ARG A 164 4.59 0.59 -7.65
CA ARG A 164 5.42 1.77 -7.36
C ARG A 164 5.70 2.59 -8.62
N ASN A 165 6.08 1.94 -9.72
CA ASN A 165 6.36 2.62 -10.99
C ASN A 165 5.10 3.25 -11.60
N ALA A 166 3.97 2.54 -11.55
CA ALA A 166 2.69 3.05 -12.02
C ALA A 166 2.25 4.30 -11.23
N LEU A 167 2.40 4.28 -9.91
CA LEU A 167 2.06 5.40 -9.03
C LEU A 167 2.99 6.60 -9.23
N LYS A 168 4.30 6.39 -9.39
CA LYS A 168 5.25 7.47 -9.73
C LYS A 168 4.83 8.22 -10.98
N GLU A 169 4.44 7.50 -12.02
CA GLU A 169 3.98 8.12 -13.26
C GLU A 169 2.68 8.91 -13.04
N SER A 170 1.72 8.36 -12.28
CA SER A 170 0.48 9.07 -11.96
C SER A 170 0.72 10.34 -11.13
N ILE A 171 1.60 10.30 -10.12
CA ILE A 171 2.01 11.48 -9.34
C ILE A 171 2.63 12.52 -10.28
N ARG A 172 3.53 12.11 -11.17
CA ARG A 172 4.18 13.00 -12.15
C ARG A 172 3.17 13.68 -13.06
N LEU A 173 2.15 12.96 -13.53
CA LEU A 173 1.07 13.52 -14.36
C LEU A 173 0.27 14.58 -13.60
N ALA A 174 -0.08 14.32 -12.34
CA ALA A 174 -0.80 15.27 -11.50
C ALA A 174 0.03 16.53 -11.21
N GLU A 175 1.29 16.36 -10.78
CA GLU A 175 2.18 17.48 -10.46
C GLU A 175 2.52 18.32 -11.72
N ALA A 176 2.72 17.68 -12.88
CA ALA A 176 2.95 18.39 -14.13
C ALA A 176 1.72 19.19 -14.62
N ALA A 177 0.51 18.77 -14.24
CA ALA A 177 -0.73 19.52 -14.51
C ALA A 177 -0.96 20.67 -13.51
N GLY A 178 -0.17 20.75 -12.42
CA GLY A 178 -0.27 21.80 -11.40
C GLY A 178 -1.02 21.40 -10.13
N VAL A 179 -1.36 20.11 -9.95
CA VAL A 179 -1.95 19.63 -8.69
C VAL A 179 -0.92 19.73 -7.57
N SER A 180 -1.31 20.36 -6.45
CA SER A 180 -0.43 20.49 -5.29
C SER A 180 0.02 19.11 -4.78
N PRO A 181 1.33 18.89 -4.50
CA PRO A 181 1.83 17.63 -3.95
C PRO A 181 1.14 17.20 -2.66
N GLU A 182 0.65 18.14 -1.85
CA GLU A 182 -0.07 17.91 -0.59
C GLU A 182 -1.54 17.52 -0.78
N LYS A 183 -2.03 17.47 -2.02
CA LYS A 183 -3.40 17.08 -2.36
C LYS A 183 -3.51 15.70 -3.01
N ILE A 184 -2.39 14.98 -3.06
CA ILE A 184 -2.28 13.68 -3.73
C ILE A 184 -2.24 12.55 -2.71
N VAL A 185 -3.06 11.53 -2.93
CA VAL A 185 -3.07 10.23 -2.25
C VAL A 185 -2.89 9.14 -3.31
N VAL A 186 -2.28 8.02 -2.93
CA VAL A 186 -2.09 6.89 -3.85
C VAL A 186 -2.76 5.61 -3.34
N ASP A 187 -3.26 4.79 -4.28
CA ASP A 187 -3.91 3.49 -4.00
C ASP A 187 -3.20 2.37 -4.79
N PRO A 188 -2.71 1.30 -4.14
CA PRO A 188 -2.09 0.15 -4.83
C PRO A 188 -3.06 -0.71 -5.66
N GLY A 189 -4.38 -0.47 -5.58
CA GLY A 189 -5.41 -1.21 -6.30
C GLY A 189 -5.54 -2.66 -5.85
N ILE A 190 -5.45 -2.92 -4.55
CA ILE A 190 -5.58 -4.28 -3.98
C ILE A 190 -6.99 -4.81 -4.18
N GLY A 191 -7.12 -6.05 -4.66
CA GLY A 191 -8.38 -6.73 -4.97
C GLY A 191 -9.03 -6.26 -6.26
N PHE A 192 -8.25 -5.67 -7.17
CA PHE A 192 -8.70 -5.14 -8.45
C PHE A 192 -8.14 -5.99 -9.60
N GLY A 193 -8.91 -6.97 -10.08
CA GLY A 193 -8.67 -7.66 -11.37
C GLY A 193 -7.42 -8.55 -11.46
N LYS A 194 -6.68 -8.74 -10.36
CA LYS A 194 -5.43 -9.52 -10.30
C LYS A 194 -5.61 -10.83 -9.52
N PRO A 195 -4.71 -11.82 -9.71
CA PRO A 195 -4.69 -13.02 -8.88
C PRO A 195 -4.60 -12.68 -7.39
N TYR A 196 -5.27 -13.45 -6.53
CA TYR A 196 -5.35 -13.12 -5.10
C TYR A 196 -3.97 -13.21 -4.41
N GLU A 197 -3.04 -14.01 -4.94
CA GLU A 197 -1.67 -14.09 -4.46
C GLU A 197 -0.93 -12.75 -4.63
N CYS A 198 -1.18 -12.03 -5.73
CA CYS A 198 -0.66 -10.69 -5.94
C CYS A 198 -1.24 -9.72 -4.89
N ASP A 199 -2.53 -9.82 -4.58
CA ASP A 199 -3.16 -8.99 -3.53
C ASP A 199 -2.56 -9.23 -2.16
N LEU A 200 -2.24 -10.49 -1.82
CA LEU A 200 -1.57 -10.86 -0.59
C LEU A 200 -0.15 -10.30 -0.54
N GLU A 201 0.61 -10.38 -1.64
CA GLU A 201 1.95 -9.82 -1.73
C GLU A 201 1.93 -8.29 -1.55
N LEU A 202 0.98 -7.61 -2.20
CA LEU A 202 0.78 -6.16 -2.08
C LEU A 202 0.38 -5.75 -0.66
N LEU A 203 -0.54 -6.49 -0.01
CA LEU A 203 -0.90 -6.24 1.39
C LEU A 203 0.28 -6.43 2.34
N ARG A 204 1.07 -7.50 2.14
CA ARG A 204 2.27 -7.80 2.92
C ARG A 204 3.33 -6.70 2.76
N GLY A 205 3.54 -6.24 1.53
CA GLY A 205 4.56 -5.26 1.17
C GLY A 205 4.10 -3.80 1.18
N LEU A 206 2.89 -3.50 1.64
CA LEU A 206 2.25 -2.17 1.49
C LEU A 206 3.13 -1.01 1.97
N ARG A 207 3.85 -1.21 3.09
CA ARG A 207 4.77 -0.22 3.67
C ARG A 207 5.82 0.29 2.70
N ARG A 208 6.27 -0.56 1.77
CA ARG A 208 7.31 -0.25 0.79
C ARG A 208 6.89 0.87 -0.17
N LEU A 209 5.60 1.22 -0.22
CA LEU A 209 5.09 2.36 -0.99
C LEU A 209 5.21 3.70 -0.25
N LYS A 210 5.48 3.72 1.07
CA LYS A 210 5.65 4.97 1.86
C LYS A 210 6.89 5.76 1.43
N VAL A 211 7.82 5.15 0.69
CA VAL A 211 8.94 5.85 0.02
C VAL A 211 8.46 6.91 -0.98
N LEU A 212 7.22 6.80 -1.50
CA LEU A 212 6.61 7.79 -2.39
C LEU A 212 6.22 9.09 -1.66
N ARG A 213 6.30 9.13 -0.32
CA ARG A 213 5.93 10.27 0.55
C ARG A 213 4.48 10.76 0.38
N LYS A 214 3.61 9.94 -0.19
CA LYS A 214 2.17 10.20 -0.26
C LYS A 214 1.44 9.30 0.75
N PRO A 215 0.31 9.74 1.31
CA PRO A 215 -0.55 8.85 2.07
C PRO A 215 -1.12 7.73 1.19
N LEU A 216 -1.37 6.58 1.81
CA LEU A 216 -1.87 5.38 1.15
C LEU A 216 -3.36 5.19 1.43
N LEU A 217 -4.17 5.10 0.38
CA LEU A 217 -5.55 4.61 0.47
C LEU A 217 -5.59 3.13 0.14
N VAL A 218 -6.35 2.35 0.92
CA VAL A 218 -6.56 0.92 0.68
C VAL A 218 -8.05 0.58 0.78
N GLY A 219 -8.60 0.01 -0.29
CA GLY A 219 -9.94 -0.58 -0.29
C GLY A 219 -9.87 -2.10 -0.36
N VAL A 220 -10.10 -2.80 0.77
CA VAL A 220 -10.16 -4.28 0.83
C VAL A 220 -11.56 -4.81 1.14
N SER A 221 -12.50 -3.93 1.50
CA SER A 221 -13.83 -4.29 1.96
C SER A 221 -14.58 -5.17 0.96
N ARG A 222 -14.94 -6.39 1.40
CA ARG A 222 -15.78 -7.38 0.71
C ARG A 222 -15.23 -7.88 -0.64
N LYS A 223 -13.94 -7.66 -0.92
CA LYS A 223 -13.30 -8.00 -2.21
C LYS A 223 -13.16 -9.50 -2.45
N HIS A 224 -12.96 -9.86 -3.71
CA HIS A 224 -12.96 -11.25 -4.20
C HIS A 224 -11.87 -12.11 -3.55
N PHE A 225 -10.65 -11.58 -3.36
CA PHE A 225 -9.53 -12.31 -2.74
C PHE A 225 -9.88 -12.87 -1.35
N ILE A 226 -10.65 -12.14 -0.55
CA ILE A 226 -11.17 -12.60 0.75
C ILE A 226 -12.10 -13.79 0.57
N GLY A 227 -12.97 -13.72 -0.44
CA GLY A 227 -13.86 -14.82 -0.81
C GLY A 227 -13.11 -16.08 -1.21
N CYS A 228 -12.01 -15.95 -1.98
CA CYS A 228 -11.15 -17.07 -2.35
C CYS A 228 -10.52 -17.75 -1.14
N ILE A 229 -9.93 -16.96 -0.23
CA ILE A 229 -9.22 -17.46 0.97
C ILE A 229 -10.19 -18.17 1.92
N LEU A 230 -11.38 -17.61 2.13
CA LEU A 230 -12.33 -18.11 3.12
C LEU A 230 -13.39 -19.07 2.55
N GLY A 231 -13.40 -19.29 1.23
CA GLY A 231 -14.48 -20.04 0.58
C GLY A 231 -15.84 -19.34 0.68
N LEU A 232 -15.86 -18.00 0.70
CA LEU A 232 -17.07 -17.18 0.86
C LEU A 232 -17.45 -16.50 -0.47
N PRO A 233 -18.32 -17.12 -1.30
CA PRO A 233 -18.63 -16.61 -2.63
C PRO A 233 -19.45 -15.32 -2.61
N LYS A 234 -20.25 -15.08 -1.55
CA LYS A 234 -21.09 -13.87 -1.46
C LYS A 234 -20.31 -12.74 -0.78
N PRO A 235 -20.26 -11.53 -1.37
CA PRO A 235 -19.67 -10.35 -0.73
C PRO A 235 -20.28 -10.00 0.63
N ALA A 236 -21.55 -10.35 0.85
CA ALA A 236 -22.28 -10.15 2.10
C ALA A 236 -21.61 -10.81 3.31
N ASP A 237 -20.98 -11.98 3.10
CA ASP A 237 -20.46 -12.83 4.17
C ASP A 237 -19.01 -12.48 4.55
N ARG A 238 -18.39 -11.53 3.85
CA ARG A 238 -16.93 -11.26 3.90
C ARG A 238 -16.52 -10.22 4.96
N LEU A 239 -17.42 -9.81 5.85
CA LEU A 239 -17.13 -8.75 6.84
C LEU A 239 -15.90 -9.11 7.69
N ILE A 240 -15.88 -10.28 8.33
CA ILE A 240 -14.78 -10.69 9.22
C ILE A 240 -13.44 -10.71 8.48
N GLY A 241 -13.39 -11.27 7.27
CA GLY A 241 -12.19 -11.25 6.44
C GLY A 241 -11.77 -9.85 6.01
N SER A 242 -12.73 -8.94 5.80
CA SER A 242 -12.47 -7.54 5.47
C SER A 242 -11.85 -6.77 6.65
N LEU A 243 -12.31 -7.05 7.87
CA LEU A 243 -11.75 -6.45 9.09
C LEU A 243 -10.33 -6.97 9.36
N ALA A 244 -10.08 -8.27 9.16
CA ALA A 244 -8.74 -8.84 9.26
C ALA A 244 -7.77 -8.21 8.23
N ALA A 245 -8.20 -8.11 6.96
CA ALA A 245 -7.40 -7.45 5.92
C ALA A 245 -7.18 -5.96 6.20
N THR A 246 -8.19 -5.26 6.75
CA THR A 246 -8.07 -3.85 7.17
C THR A 246 -7.01 -3.69 8.26
N ALA A 247 -7.04 -4.53 9.29
CA ALA A 247 -6.06 -4.46 10.37
C ALA A 247 -4.64 -4.66 9.85
N VAL A 248 -4.43 -5.60 8.93
CA VAL A 248 -3.13 -5.82 8.27
C VAL A 248 -2.73 -4.61 7.41
N ALA A 249 -3.66 -4.05 6.63
CA ALA A 249 -3.38 -2.88 5.79
C ALA A 249 -2.96 -1.67 6.63
N VAL A 250 -3.69 -1.36 7.70
CA VAL A 250 -3.34 -0.27 8.63
C VAL A 250 -2.00 -0.54 9.29
N TYR A 251 -1.79 -1.77 9.77
CA TYR A 251 -0.52 -2.16 10.37
C TYR A 251 0.68 -2.01 9.43
N ASN A 252 0.45 -2.20 8.12
CA ASN A 252 1.45 -2.04 7.08
C ASN A 252 1.47 -0.63 6.46
N GLY A 253 0.78 0.35 7.06
CA GLY A 253 0.94 1.78 6.71
C GLY A 253 -0.16 2.39 5.86
N ALA A 254 -1.34 1.78 5.75
CA ALA A 254 -2.50 2.45 5.16
C ALA A 254 -2.93 3.66 6.00
N ASP A 255 -3.15 4.80 5.34
CA ASP A 255 -3.54 6.06 5.97
C ASP A 255 -5.05 6.36 5.79
N ILE A 256 -5.66 5.80 4.73
CA ILE A 256 -7.10 5.83 4.48
C ILE A 256 -7.59 4.41 4.19
N ILE A 257 -8.70 4.00 4.81
CA ILE A 257 -9.40 2.76 4.48
C ILE A 257 -10.74 3.07 3.80
N ARG A 258 -10.90 2.60 2.57
CA ARG A 258 -12.16 2.69 1.82
C ARG A 258 -13.03 1.47 2.13
N THR A 259 -14.23 1.68 2.69
CA THR A 259 -15.05 0.60 3.27
C THR A 259 -16.56 0.79 3.11
N HIS A 260 -17.28 -0.33 3.13
CA HIS A 260 -18.75 -0.37 3.22
C HIS A 260 -19.24 -0.36 4.68
N ASP A 261 -18.40 -0.80 5.62
CA ASP A 261 -18.78 -1.11 7.01
C ASP A 261 -18.00 -0.20 7.97
N VAL A 262 -18.46 1.04 8.15
CA VAL A 262 -17.67 2.12 8.78
C VAL A 262 -17.36 1.81 10.24
N VAL A 263 -18.37 1.42 11.03
CA VAL A 263 -18.21 1.19 12.49
C VAL A 263 -17.20 0.07 12.77
N GLU A 264 -17.36 -1.08 12.13
CA GLU A 264 -16.51 -2.24 12.34
C GLU A 264 -15.10 -1.98 11.81
N THR A 265 -14.98 -1.33 10.65
CA THR A 265 -13.69 -0.95 10.07
C THR A 265 -12.96 0.01 10.99
N ARG A 266 -13.67 0.98 11.61
CA ARG A 266 -13.10 1.92 12.58
C ARG A 266 -12.49 1.20 13.77
N GLN A 267 -13.19 0.21 14.32
CA GLN A 267 -12.70 -0.57 15.46
C GLN A 267 -11.41 -1.33 15.08
N ALA A 268 -11.40 -2.01 13.93
CA ALA A 268 -10.22 -2.72 13.44
C ALA A 268 -9.03 -1.77 13.18
N ALA A 269 -9.29 -0.62 12.52
CA ALA A 269 -8.28 0.38 12.20
C ALA A 269 -7.66 1.00 13.47
N LEU A 270 -8.47 1.35 14.47
CA LEU A 270 -7.98 1.91 15.74
C LEU A 270 -7.03 0.97 16.48
N VAL A 271 -7.40 -0.32 16.58
CA VAL A 271 -6.54 -1.32 17.24
C VAL A 271 -5.25 -1.51 16.44
N ALA A 272 -5.34 -1.66 15.12
CA ALA A 272 -4.17 -1.83 14.27
C ALA A 272 -3.23 -0.62 14.30
N GLN A 273 -3.77 0.60 14.28
CA GLN A 273 -3.00 1.84 14.39
C GLN A 273 -2.28 1.92 15.74
N ALA A 274 -2.96 1.65 16.85
CA ALA A 274 -2.36 1.66 18.18
C ALA A 274 -1.18 0.67 18.31
N ILE A 275 -1.22 -0.47 17.61
CA ILE A 275 -0.09 -1.41 17.57
C ILE A 275 1.03 -0.88 16.65
N SER A 276 0.68 -0.29 15.51
CA SER A 276 1.63 0.22 14.52
C SER A 276 2.44 1.42 15.03
N ASP A 277 1.81 2.35 15.74
CA ASP A 277 2.41 3.59 16.24
C ASP A 277 3.62 3.35 17.17
N LEU A 278 3.72 2.18 17.78
CA LEU A 278 4.86 1.78 18.62
C LEU A 278 6.16 1.52 17.84
N ARG A 279 6.12 1.47 16.51
CA ARG A 279 7.25 1.05 15.66
C ARG A 279 8.12 2.21 15.17
N THR A 280 7.52 3.33 14.80
CA THR A 280 8.25 4.45 14.19
C THR A 280 8.86 5.33 15.28
N LYS A 281 10.17 5.21 15.48
CA LYS A 281 10.91 6.08 16.39
C LYS A 281 11.41 7.30 15.65
N VAL A 282 10.82 8.46 15.97
CA VAL A 282 11.32 9.76 15.55
C VAL A 282 11.86 10.48 16.77
N VAL A 283 13.09 10.98 16.66
CA VAL A 283 13.69 11.82 17.70
C VAL A 283 14.12 13.13 17.07
N GLU A 284 13.62 14.25 17.60
CA GLU A 284 13.95 15.60 17.14
C GLU A 284 14.69 16.36 18.27
N ARG A 285 15.74 17.11 17.91
CA ARG A 285 16.48 18.00 18.82
C ARG A 285 16.96 19.25 18.07
N GLY A 286 16.38 20.41 18.38
CA GLY A 286 16.66 21.63 17.61
C GLY A 286 16.28 21.45 16.15
N ASN A 287 17.23 21.68 15.23
CA ASN A 287 17.01 21.50 13.78
C ASN A 287 17.38 20.10 13.27
N TYR A 288 17.72 19.16 14.17
CA TYR A 288 18.13 17.81 13.80
C TYR A 288 17.00 16.82 14.08
N PHE A 289 16.86 15.82 13.22
CA PHE A 289 15.91 14.73 13.39
C PHE A 289 16.55 13.40 13.00
N ALA A 290 16.06 12.31 13.58
CA ALA A 290 16.42 10.94 13.21
C ALA A 290 15.15 10.09 13.08
N PHE A 291 15.06 9.34 11.98
CA PHE A 291 14.02 8.36 11.73
C PHE A 291 14.63 6.95 11.73
N ASP A 292 14.08 6.04 12.53
CA ASP A 292 14.35 4.62 12.39
C ASP A 292 13.55 4.07 11.20
N LEU A 293 14.24 3.78 10.09
CA LEU A 293 13.66 3.25 8.85
C LEU A 293 13.81 1.73 8.73
N SER A 294 14.32 1.03 9.75
CA SER A 294 14.56 -0.41 9.68
C SER A 294 13.28 -1.22 9.44
N TRP A 295 12.11 -0.68 9.78
CA TRP A 295 10.83 -1.32 9.51
C TRP A 295 10.32 -1.15 8.08
N LEU A 296 10.83 -0.15 7.34
CA LEU A 296 10.42 0.22 5.98
C LEU A 296 11.23 -0.51 4.90
N VAL A 297 12.49 -0.85 5.23
CA VAL A 297 13.47 -1.39 4.30
C VAL A 297 13.47 -2.92 4.34
N ASP A 298 12.98 -3.56 3.28
CA ASP A 298 12.99 -5.02 3.14
C ASP A 298 13.87 -5.49 1.97
N ASP A 299 13.96 -4.67 0.93
CA ASP A 299 14.57 -4.97 -0.36
C ASP A 299 15.54 -3.88 -0.83
N VAL A 300 16.50 -4.26 -1.67
CA VAL A 300 17.54 -3.39 -2.23
C VAL A 300 16.93 -2.15 -2.89
N SER A 301 15.82 -2.32 -3.62
CA SER A 301 15.17 -1.21 -4.31
C SER A 301 14.54 -0.19 -3.36
N ASP A 302 14.23 -0.57 -2.11
CA ASP A 302 13.73 0.36 -1.10
C ASP A 302 14.86 1.31 -0.65
N VAL A 303 16.08 0.78 -0.50
CA VAL A 303 17.27 1.57 -0.14
C VAL A 303 17.67 2.50 -1.29
N GLU A 304 17.61 2.03 -2.52
CA GLU A 304 17.89 2.86 -3.71
C GLU A 304 16.95 4.05 -3.80
N GLU A 305 15.67 3.83 -3.51
CA GLU A 305 14.66 4.90 -3.48
C GLU A 305 14.99 5.93 -2.40
N LEU A 306 15.23 5.48 -1.16
CA LEU A 306 15.60 6.35 -0.05
C LEU A 306 16.88 7.17 -0.35
N MET A 307 17.86 6.56 -1.01
CA MET A 307 19.07 7.25 -1.46
C MET A 307 18.79 8.30 -2.55
N GLY A 308 17.91 7.97 -3.51
CA GLY A 308 17.45 8.92 -4.53
C GLY A 308 16.77 10.15 -3.91
N MET A 309 16.00 9.98 -2.83
CA MET A 309 15.31 11.08 -2.15
C MET A 309 16.25 12.12 -1.54
N ILE A 310 17.46 11.70 -1.14
CA ILE A 310 18.51 12.61 -0.66
C ILE A 310 19.53 12.96 -1.76
N SER A 311 19.14 12.75 -3.03
CA SER A 311 19.92 13.10 -4.23
C SER A 311 21.26 12.38 -4.39
N VAL A 312 21.35 11.11 -3.94
CA VAL A 312 22.48 10.23 -4.31
C VAL A 312 22.38 9.87 -5.79
N SER A 313 23.51 9.81 -6.49
CA SER A 313 23.55 9.40 -7.89
C SER A 313 23.11 7.94 -8.06
N GLU A 314 22.45 7.62 -9.17
CA GLU A 314 21.97 6.26 -9.46
C GLU A 314 23.09 5.21 -9.38
N ALA A 315 24.26 5.53 -9.93
CA ALA A 315 25.44 4.67 -9.86
C ALA A 315 25.92 4.46 -8.41
N GLY A 316 25.90 5.51 -7.59
CA GLY A 316 26.24 5.42 -6.17
C GLY A 316 25.23 4.56 -5.40
N SER A 317 23.93 4.76 -5.64
CA SER A 317 22.86 3.99 -5.02
C SER A 317 23.02 2.49 -5.28
N LYS A 318 23.20 2.11 -6.56
CA LYS A 318 23.39 0.69 -6.95
C LYS A 318 24.61 0.02 -6.31
N LEU A 319 25.67 0.77 -6.04
CA LEU A 319 26.89 0.21 -5.40
C LEU A 319 26.72 -0.03 -3.90
N MET A 320 25.79 0.69 -3.26
CA MET A 320 25.66 0.75 -1.80
C MET A 320 24.38 0.11 -1.26
N SER A 321 23.32 0.03 -2.06
CA SER A 321 21.97 -0.36 -1.65
C SER A 321 21.91 -1.72 -0.95
N GLU A 322 22.66 -2.71 -1.43
CA GLU A 322 22.78 -4.04 -0.78
C GLU A 322 23.33 -3.99 0.66
N LYS A 323 24.07 -2.93 1.02
CA LYS A 323 24.57 -2.75 2.40
C LYS A 323 23.48 -2.30 3.38
N GLY A 324 22.38 -1.75 2.87
CA GLY A 324 21.24 -1.33 3.69
C GLY A 324 20.33 -2.48 4.10
N ILE A 325 20.52 -3.68 3.54
CA ILE A 325 19.67 -4.84 3.77
C ILE A 325 20.34 -5.78 4.75
N HIS A 326 19.85 -5.86 5.98
CA HIS A 326 20.35 -6.79 6.99
C HIS A 326 19.56 -8.09 7.00
N ARG A 327 20.23 -9.22 7.22
CA ARG A 327 19.64 -10.56 7.30
C ARG A 327 20.09 -11.26 8.57
N VAL A 328 19.15 -11.97 9.19
CA VAL A 328 19.40 -12.86 10.32
C VAL A 328 18.92 -14.25 9.91
N ILE A 329 19.86 -15.18 9.67
CA ILE A 329 19.57 -16.49 9.09
C ILE A 329 20.04 -17.57 10.06
N LEU A 330 19.15 -18.50 10.41
CA LEU A 330 19.49 -19.69 11.17
C LEU A 330 19.77 -20.85 10.20
N LEU A 331 21.01 -21.30 10.15
CA LEU A 331 21.37 -22.56 9.52
C LEU A 331 21.35 -23.68 10.56
N GLY A 332 20.59 -24.73 10.28
CA GLY A 332 20.48 -25.90 11.15
C GLY A 332 21.42 -27.03 10.71
N ASN A 333 21.87 -27.84 11.68
CA ASN A 333 22.54 -29.12 11.42
C ASN A 333 23.82 -29.03 10.56
N VAL A 334 24.60 -27.97 10.73
CA VAL A 334 25.83 -27.71 9.98
C VAL A 334 27.01 -28.43 10.66
N PRO A 335 27.82 -29.23 9.94
CA PRO A 335 29.06 -29.77 10.49
C PRO A 335 29.93 -28.69 11.11
N THR A 336 30.41 -28.89 12.33
CA THR A 336 31.14 -27.86 13.09
C THR A 336 32.34 -27.26 12.34
N PRO A 337 33.17 -28.03 11.61
CA PRO A 337 34.22 -27.45 10.78
C PRO A 337 33.68 -26.46 9.72
N ALA A 338 32.57 -26.81 9.06
CA ALA A 338 31.92 -25.94 8.07
C ALA A 338 31.30 -24.70 8.72
N ALA A 339 30.68 -24.83 9.90
CA ALA A 339 30.13 -23.71 10.66
C ALA A 339 31.21 -22.69 11.09
N LEU A 340 32.35 -23.18 11.58
CA LEU A 340 33.48 -22.33 11.94
C LEU A 340 34.10 -21.68 10.69
N ALA A 341 34.25 -22.41 9.59
CA ALA A 341 34.75 -21.85 8.33
C ALA A 341 33.82 -20.75 7.79
N LEU A 342 32.50 -20.99 7.81
CA LEU A 342 31.50 -20.01 7.40
C LEU A 342 31.55 -18.76 8.29
N LYS A 343 31.66 -18.93 9.62
CA LYS A 343 31.87 -17.82 10.55
C LYS A 343 33.10 -16.98 10.20
N GLN A 344 34.22 -17.62 9.88
CA GLN A 344 35.44 -16.89 9.49
C GLN A 344 35.27 -16.11 8.17
N HIS A 345 34.61 -16.70 7.18
CA HIS A 345 34.30 -15.99 5.93
C HIS A 345 33.41 -14.77 6.18
N LEU A 346 32.37 -14.91 7.01
CA LEU A 346 31.50 -13.80 7.41
C LEU A 346 32.26 -12.69 8.14
N LEU A 347 33.08 -13.03 9.14
CA LEU A 347 33.94 -12.08 9.85
C LEU A 347 34.87 -11.33 8.90
N SER A 348 35.44 -12.02 7.90
CA SER A 348 36.31 -11.38 6.89
C SER A 348 35.57 -10.39 5.99
N ALA A 349 34.26 -10.58 5.79
CA ALA A 349 33.39 -9.65 5.06
C ALA A 349 32.80 -8.56 5.98
N GLY A 350 33.07 -8.59 7.29
CA GLY A 350 32.51 -7.68 8.29
C GLY A 350 31.09 -8.04 8.76
N GLY A 351 30.62 -9.26 8.49
CA GLY A 351 29.42 -9.84 9.10
C GLY A 351 29.77 -10.65 10.36
N GLU A 352 28.77 -11.25 11.00
CA GLU A 352 28.95 -12.07 12.20
C GLU A 352 28.16 -13.38 12.10
N ALA A 353 28.61 -14.41 12.82
CA ALA A 353 27.81 -15.60 13.07
C ALA A 353 28.00 -16.17 14.48
N ALA A 354 26.89 -16.41 15.17
CA ALA A 354 26.89 -17.04 16.49
C ALA A 354 26.87 -18.57 16.36
N THR A 355 27.78 -19.22 17.07
CA THR A 355 27.93 -20.68 17.20
C THR A 355 27.75 -21.11 18.66
N PRO A 356 27.32 -22.34 18.96
CA PRO A 356 27.27 -22.84 20.34
C PRO A 356 28.67 -22.98 20.96
N HIS A 357 28.73 -22.98 22.30
CA HIS A 357 29.99 -23.02 23.06
C HIS A 357 30.90 -24.20 22.67
N GLY A 358 30.34 -25.39 22.46
CA GLY A 358 31.09 -26.61 22.10
C GLY A 358 31.52 -26.71 20.63
N ALA A 359 31.35 -25.65 19.84
CA ALA A 359 31.81 -25.63 18.45
C ALA A 359 33.34 -25.40 18.38
N ILE A 360 33.89 -24.52 19.22
CA ILE A 360 35.31 -24.13 19.15
C ILE A 360 36.26 -25.25 19.59
N ASP A 361 35.80 -26.11 20.51
CA ASP A 361 36.54 -27.27 21.01
C ASP A 361 36.11 -28.57 20.33
N PHE A 362 35.31 -28.48 19.25
CA PHE A 362 34.81 -29.61 18.45
C PHE A 362 34.07 -30.69 19.26
N LYS A 363 33.57 -30.38 20.46
CA LYS A 363 32.73 -31.30 21.26
C LYS A 363 31.35 -31.53 20.65
N VAL A 364 30.95 -30.65 19.74
CA VAL A 364 29.72 -30.76 18.97
C VAL A 364 30.09 -31.15 17.54
N GLU A 365 29.55 -32.25 17.03
CA GLU A 365 29.82 -32.71 15.65
C GLU A 365 29.09 -31.85 14.61
N LYS A 366 27.81 -31.53 14.87
CA LYS A 366 26.97 -30.66 14.06
C LYS A 366 26.27 -29.63 14.93
N CYS A 367 26.19 -28.39 14.46
CA CYS A 367 25.65 -27.28 15.21
C CYS A 367 24.69 -26.41 14.38
N ASN A 368 23.92 -25.59 15.08
CA ASN A 368 23.16 -24.52 14.46
C ASN A 368 24.01 -23.24 14.46
N LEU A 369 23.94 -22.48 13.37
CA LEU A 369 24.67 -21.24 13.17
C LEU A 369 23.68 -20.11 12.91
N LEU A 370 23.75 -19.03 13.70
CA LEU A 370 22.95 -17.82 13.47
C LEU A 370 23.81 -16.76 12.79
N ILE A 371 23.56 -16.53 11.50
CA ILE A 371 24.24 -15.52 10.68
C ILE A 371 23.56 -14.17 10.88
N MET A 372 24.35 -13.12 11.06
CA MET A 372 23.91 -11.72 11.18
C MET A 372 24.81 -10.87 10.27
N ALA A 373 24.33 -10.54 9.08
CA ALA A 373 25.13 -9.84 8.08
C ALA A 373 24.24 -9.09 7.08
N THR A 374 24.81 -8.11 6.38
CA THR A 374 24.15 -7.44 5.25
C THR A 374 24.08 -8.36 4.04
N LEU A 375 23.11 -8.12 3.14
CA LEU A 375 22.95 -8.86 1.89
C LEU A 375 24.26 -8.85 1.09
N LYS A 376 24.90 -7.68 0.96
CA LYS A 376 26.21 -7.55 0.29
C LYS A 376 27.27 -8.48 0.89
N GLN A 377 27.33 -8.58 2.21
CA GLN A 377 28.32 -9.40 2.91
C GLN A 377 28.07 -10.88 2.65
N ILE A 378 26.81 -11.33 2.71
CA ILE A 378 26.46 -12.73 2.44
C ILE A 378 26.75 -13.07 0.96
N LEU A 379 26.29 -12.24 0.01
CA LEU A 379 26.55 -12.45 -1.42
C LEU A 379 28.05 -12.48 -1.74
N SER A 380 28.87 -11.67 -1.05
CA SER A 380 30.32 -11.62 -1.29
C SER A 380 31.06 -12.91 -0.90
N ILE A 381 30.49 -13.71 0.00
CA ILE A 381 31.12 -14.97 0.45
C ILE A 381 30.61 -16.19 -0.34
N ILE A 382 29.41 -16.15 -0.95
CA ILE A 382 28.82 -17.28 -1.69
C ILE A 382 29.80 -17.89 -2.71
N PRO A 383 30.48 -17.12 -3.58
CA PRO A 383 31.44 -17.70 -4.53
C PRO A 383 32.60 -18.45 -3.84
N LYS A 384 33.04 -17.97 -2.68
CA LYS A 384 34.13 -18.60 -1.89
C LYS A 384 33.66 -19.90 -1.23
N LEU A 385 32.40 -19.98 -0.83
CA LEU A 385 31.81 -21.19 -0.25
C LEU A 385 31.65 -22.29 -1.30
N LYS A 386 31.24 -21.93 -2.53
CA LYS A 386 31.03 -22.88 -3.65
C LYS A 386 32.28 -23.65 -4.09
N ILE A 387 33.46 -23.09 -3.87
CA ILE A 387 34.74 -23.71 -4.24
C ILE A 387 35.50 -24.33 -3.06
N ASN A 388 34.89 -24.37 -1.87
CA ASN A 388 35.53 -24.84 -0.65
C ASN A 388 35.23 -26.32 -0.34
N ALA A 389 35.92 -26.86 0.66
CA ALA A 389 35.71 -28.23 1.14
C ALA A 389 34.47 -28.33 2.07
N PHE A 390 34.15 -29.56 2.48
CA PHE A 390 32.96 -29.90 3.29
C PHE A 390 31.64 -29.60 2.56
N ASP A 391 30.54 -29.53 3.29
CA ASP A 391 29.20 -29.23 2.76
C ASP A 391 29.00 -27.73 2.46
N LEU A 392 30.08 -26.93 2.38
CA LEU A 392 30.00 -25.49 2.12
C LEU A 392 29.35 -25.13 0.76
N PRO A 393 29.54 -25.88 -0.34
CA PRO A 393 28.80 -25.63 -1.58
C PRO A 393 27.29 -25.77 -1.42
N ILE A 394 26.83 -26.80 -0.70
CA ILE A 394 25.40 -27.01 -0.41
C ILE A 394 24.86 -25.86 0.44
N ILE A 395 25.62 -25.43 1.45
CA ILE A 395 25.25 -24.28 2.28
C ILE A 395 25.18 -22.99 1.45
N ALA A 396 26.07 -22.82 0.46
CA ALA A 396 26.02 -21.67 -0.43
C ALA A 396 24.75 -21.64 -1.27
N ASP A 397 24.30 -22.80 -1.76
CA ASP A 397 23.05 -22.92 -2.51
C ASP A 397 21.84 -22.67 -1.59
N LEU A 398 21.80 -23.26 -0.39
CA LEU A 398 20.78 -23.00 0.61
C LEU A 398 20.67 -21.51 0.99
N LEU A 399 21.81 -20.83 1.16
CA LEU A 399 21.83 -19.40 1.43
C LEU A 399 21.34 -18.59 0.23
N THR A 400 21.62 -19.04 -1.00
CA THR A 400 21.12 -18.37 -2.21
C THR A 400 19.60 -18.47 -2.27
N GLU A 401 19.04 -19.68 -2.14
CA GLU A 401 17.60 -19.93 -2.14
C GLU A 401 16.87 -19.22 -0.99
N CYS A 402 17.50 -19.08 0.19
CA CYS A 402 16.92 -18.37 1.33
C CYS A 402 16.87 -16.84 1.14
N LEU A 403 17.66 -16.29 0.19
CA LEU A 403 17.75 -14.85 -0.07
C LEU A 403 16.88 -14.38 -1.24
N GLU A 404 16.41 -15.32 -2.08
CA GLU A 404 15.38 -15.10 -3.11
C GLU A 404 14.00 -14.93 -2.47
#